data_AF-A0A3D5PJG0-F1
#
_entry.id   AF-A0A3D5PJG0-F1
#
_cell.length_a   1.000
_cell.length_b   1.000
_cell.length_c   1.000
_cell.angle_alpha   90.00
_cell.angle_beta   90.00
_cell.angle_gamma   90.00
#
_symmetry.space_group_name_H-M   'P 1'
#
loop_
_entity.id
_entity.type
_entity.pdbx_description
1 polymer ?
#
loop_
_entity_poly.entity_id
_entity_poly.type
_entity_poly.pdbx_seq_one_letter_code
_entity_poly.pdbx_strand_id
1 'polypeptide(L)' 'SVVEWMRVGRWSKEIDFGEGSAAAPGFPPMPSWFNDNRDFGNIESGLLDVGLNQHEVAGIMGYNWHRFYADNFTPAV' A
#
# COMPACT_ATOMS: atom_id res chain seq x y z
N SER A 1 -26.24 -2.00 10.81
CA SER A 1 -27.05 -2.95 10.01
C SER A 1 -26.69 -4.38 10.41
N VAL A 2 -27.58 -5.38 10.33
CA VAL A 2 -27.30 -6.78 10.79
C VAL A 2 -26.10 -7.44 10.08
N VAL A 3 -25.61 -6.84 8.99
CA VAL A 3 -24.52 -7.32 8.14
C VAL A 3 -23.20 -6.53 8.28
N GLU A 4 -23.06 -5.68 9.30
CA GLU A 4 -21.82 -4.92 9.60
C GLU A 4 -20.59 -5.84 9.64
N TRP A 5 -20.73 -7.01 10.27
CA TRP A 5 -19.69 -8.00 10.49
C TRP A 5 -19.14 -8.65 9.21
N MET A 6 -19.93 -8.68 8.11
CA MET A 6 -19.48 -9.22 6.83
C MET A 6 -18.58 -8.25 6.05
N ARG A 7 -18.57 -6.96 6.41
CA ARG A 7 -17.76 -5.92 5.74
C ARG A 7 -16.39 -5.68 6.39
N VAL A 8 -16.19 -6.08 7.64
CA VAL A 8 -14.96 -5.78 8.41
C VAL A 8 -13.90 -6.90 8.42
N GLY A 9 -14.17 -8.06 7.82
CA GLY A 9 -13.13 -9.05 7.45
C GLY A 9 -12.25 -9.65 8.56
N ARG A 10 -12.47 -9.29 9.83
CA ARG A 10 -11.77 -9.84 11.00
C ARG A 10 -12.77 -10.23 12.08
N TRP A 11 -12.55 -11.39 12.69
CA TRP A 11 -13.23 -11.84 13.90
C TRP A 11 -12.73 -11.01 15.09
N SER A 12 -13.19 -9.76 15.21
CA SER A 12 -12.98 -8.91 16.38
C SER A 12 -14.33 -8.51 16.97
N LYS A 13 -14.42 -8.52 18.31
CA LYS A 13 -15.58 -7.96 19.05
C LYS A 13 -15.52 -6.43 19.13
N GLU A 14 -14.36 -5.86 18.79
CA GLU A 14 -14.13 -4.41 18.75
C GLU A 14 -14.22 -3.92 17.32
N ILE A 15 -14.88 -2.77 17.13
CA ILE A 15 -15.00 -2.13 15.82
C ILE A 15 -13.62 -1.57 15.44
N ASP A 16 -13.03 -2.16 14.40
CA ASP A 16 -11.80 -1.67 13.77
C ASP A 16 -12.18 -0.60 12.73
N PHE A 17 -11.87 0.66 13.02
CA PHE A 17 -12.11 1.79 12.11
C PHE A 17 -11.00 1.94 11.05
N GLY A 18 -10.01 1.05 11.04
CA GLY A 18 -8.82 1.17 10.20
C GLY A 18 -8.04 2.44 10.53
N GLU A 19 -7.68 3.21 9.51
CA GLU A 19 -7.06 4.55 9.67
C GLU A 19 -8.05 5.64 10.11
N GLY A 20 -9.35 5.32 10.20
CA GLY A 20 -10.41 6.23 10.61
C GLY A 20 -10.71 6.19 12.11
N SER A 21 -11.81 6.84 12.50
CA SER A 21 -12.31 6.80 13.87
C SER A 21 -13.84 6.65 13.89
N ALA A 22 -14.41 6.41 15.07
CA ALA A 22 -15.86 6.39 15.25
C ALA A 22 -16.55 7.69 14.80
N ALA A 23 -15.86 8.83 14.90
CA ALA A 23 -16.36 10.14 14.49
C ALA A 23 -16.07 10.47 13.01
N ALA A 24 -15.13 9.75 12.38
CA ALA A 24 -14.73 9.91 10.99
C ALA A 24 -14.52 8.53 10.35
N PRO A 25 -15.60 7.80 10.04
CA PRO A 25 -15.50 6.50 9.41
C PRO A 25 -15.08 6.64 7.96
N GLY A 26 -14.06 5.89 7.55
CA GLY A 26 -13.57 5.86 6.17
C GLY A 26 -12.12 6.31 6.03
N PHE A 27 -11.61 6.20 4.81
CA PHE A 27 -10.26 6.69 4.49
C PHE A 27 -10.24 8.23 4.46
N PRO A 28 -9.14 8.85 4.90
CA PRO A 28 -8.94 10.27 4.68
C PRO A 28 -8.96 10.60 3.18
N PRO A 29 -9.20 11.87 2.80
CA PRO A 29 -8.96 12.31 1.42
C PRO A 29 -7.54 11.93 1.02
N MET A 30 -7.41 11.31 -0.15
CA MET A 30 -6.11 10.96 -0.70
C MET A 30 -5.27 12.24 -0.89
N PRO A 31 -3.95 12.18 -0.64
CA PRO A 31 -3.09 13.34 -0.80
C PRO A 31 -3.08 13.78 -2.27
N SER A 32 -2.88 15.07 -2.51
CA SER A 32 -2.93 15.65 -3.86
C SER A 32 -1.91 15.05 -4.84
N TRP A 33 -0.83 14.47 -4.32
CA TRP A 33 0.22 13.81 -5.10
C TRP A 33 -0.02 12.31 -5.33
N PHE A 34 -1.05 11.70 -4.74
CA PHE A 34 -1.40 10.30 -4.93
C PHE A 34 -2.89 10.05 -4.71
N ASN A 35 -3.70 10.44 -5.68
CA ASN A 35 -5.17 10.32 -5.59
C ASN A 35 -5.64 8.89 -5.85
N ASP A 36 -5.00 8.22 -6.82
CA ASP A 36 -5.20 6.81 -7.12
C ASP A 36 -3.98 6.20 -7.82
N ASN A 37 -4.09 4.93 -8.21
CA ASN A 37 -2.98 4.17 -8.80
C ASN A 37 -2.39 4.78 -10.08
N ARG A 38 -3.09 5.69 -10.78
CA ARG A 38 -2.55 6.40 -11.94
C ARG A 38 -1.44 7.38 -11.56
N ASP A 39 -1.41 7.81 -10.29
CA ASP A 39 -0.41 8.72 -9.73
C ASP A 39 0.86 8.01 -9.23
N PHE A 40 1.03 6.70 -9.49
CA PHE A 40 2.17 5.93 -9.01
C PHE A 40 3.53 6.49 -9.47
N GLY A 41 3.58 7.14 -10.65
CA GLY A 41 4.78 7.83 -11.12
C GLY A 41 5.22 9.03 -10.25
N ASN A 42 4.33 9.58 -9.41
CA ASN A 42 4.70 10.65 -8.49
C ASN A 42 5.60 10.14 -7.35
N ILE A 43 5.50 8.85 -6.99
CA ILE A 43 6.41 8.23 -6.02
C ILE A 43 7.81 8.13 -6.62
N GLU A 44 7.94 7.67 -7.87
CA GLU A 44 9.21 7.62 -8.58
C GLU A 44 9.87 9.01 -8.64
N SER A 45 9.09 10.01 -9.05
CA SER A 45 9.56 11.39 -9.18
C SER A 45 10.02 11.95 -7.82
N GLY A 46 9.22 11.78 -6.77
CA GLY A 46 9.55 12.24 -5.42
C GLY A 46 10.80 11.57 -4.85
N LEU A 47 11.01 10.27 -5.11
CA LEU A 47 12.21 9.56 -4.67
C LEU A 47 13.48 10.08 -5.36
N LEU A 48 13.40 10.39 -6.66
CA LEU A 48 14.51 11.01 -7.39
C LEU A 48 14.80 12.42 -6.88
N ASP A 49 13.76 13.21 -6.62
CA ASP A 49 13.88 14.60 -6.15
C ASP A 49 14.56 14.72 -4.78
N VAL A 50 14.41 13.71 -3.91
CA VAL A 50 15.11 13.66 -2.60
C VAL A 50 16.54 13.08 -2.69
N GLY A 51 17.01 12.74 -3.89
CA GLY A 51 18.40 12.40 -4.16
C GLY A 51 18.72 10.91 -4.26
N LEU A 52 17.72 10.03 -4.33
CA LEU A 52 17.98 8.62 -4.65
C LEU A 52 18.37 8.49 -6.12
N ASN A 53 19.26 7.53 -6.39
CA ASN A 53 19.63 7.22 -7.76
C ASN A 53 18.61 6.27 -8.42
N GLN A 54 18.66 6.18 -9.76
CA GLN A 54 17.71 5.37 -10.53
C GLN A 54 17.68 3.89 -10.12
N HIS A 55 18.82 3.31 -9.70
CA HIS A 55 18.87 1.91 -9.28
C HIS A 55 18.16 1.71 -7.93
N GLU A 56 18.35 2.63 -6.98
CA GLU A 56 17.63 2.62 -5.70
C GLU A 56 16.13 2.77 -5.91
N VAL A 57 15.73 3.73 -6.74
CA VAL A 57 14.31 3.98 -7.08
C VAL A 57 13.69 2.76 -7.75
N ALA A 58 14.32 2.19 -8.78
CA ALA A 58 13.83 0.97 -9.42
C ALA A 58 13.69 -0.21 -8.43
N GLY A 59 14.65 -0.31 -7.50
CA GLY A 59 14.60 -1.24 -6.36
C GLY A 59 13.31 -1.09 -5.55
N ILE A 60 13.02 0.13 -5.08
CA ILE A 60 11.85 0.47 -4.26
C ILE A 60 10.54 0.30 -5.04
N MET A 61 10.52 0.74 -6.29
CA MET A 61 9.33 0.75 -7.14
C MET A 61 8.87 -0.66 -7.56
N GLY A 62 9.67 -1.69 -7.33
CA GLY A 62 9.21 -3.08 -7.46
C GLY A 62 10.31 -4.09 -7.73
N TYR A 63 11.50 -3.67 -8.18
CA TYR A 63 12.54 -4.62 -8.57
C TYR A 63 13.03 -5.48 -7.41
N ASN A 64 13.11 -4.92 -6.19
CA ASN A 64 13.45 -5.69 -4.99
C ASN A 64 12.41 -6.78 -4.70
N TRP A 65 11.13 -6.47 -4.85
CA TRP A 65 10.04 -7.42 -4.68
C TRP A 65 10.06 -8.50 -5.76
N HIS A 66 10.23 -8.10 -7.02
CA HIS A 66 10.35 -9.03 -8.14
C HIS A 66 11.48 -10.03 -7.91
N ARG A 67 12.68 -9.55 -7.54
CA ARG A 67 13.82 -10.41 -7.21
C ARG A 67 13.51 -11.35 -6.05
N PHE A 68 12.93 -10.84 -4.96
CA PHE A 68 12.54 -11.66 -3.82
C PHE A 68 11.63 -12.83 -4.23
N TYR A 69 10.60 -12.55 -5.03
CA TYR A 69 9.69 -13.59 -5.50
C TYR A 69 10.39 -14.60 -6.42
N ALA A 70 11.20 -14.12 -7.36
CA ALA A 70 11.93 -14.97 -8.29
C ALA A 70 12.89 -15.93 -7.57
N ASP A 71 13.59 -15.46 -6.53
CA ASP A 71 14.63 -16.23 -5.86
C ASP A 71 14.08 -17.19 -4.80
N ASN A 72 12.97 -16.84 -4.14
CA ASN A 72 12.47 -17.57 -2.96
C ASN A 72 11.30 -18.52 -3.26
N PHE A 73 10.62 -18.38 -4.40
CA PHE A 73 9.48 -19.22 -4.78
C PHE A 73 9.83 -20.11 -5.97
N THR A 74 10.96 -20.79 -5.88
CA THR A 74 11.43 -21.77 -6.87
C THR A 74 10.91 -23.18 -6.52
N PRO A 75 10.85 -24.11 -7.49
CA PRO A 75 10.49 -25.50 -7.21
C PRO A 75 11.38 -26.12 -6.15
N ALA A 76 10.79 -26.95 -5.27
CA ALA A 76 11.58 -27.75 -4.34
C ALA A 76 12.49 -28.72 -5.09
N VAL A 77 13.77 -28.72 -4.75
CA VAL A 77 14.79 -29.66 -5.24
C VAL A 77 14.76 -30.97 -4.46
#